data_AF-A0A927MNN4-F1
#
_entry.id   AF-A0A927MNN4-F1
#
_cell.length_a   1.000
_cell.length_b   1.000
_cell.length_c   1.000
_cell.angle_alpha   90.00
_cell.angle_beta   90.00
_cell.angle_gamma   90.00
#
_symmetry.space_group_name_H-M   'P 1'
#
loop_
_entity.id
_entity.type
_entity.pdbx_description
1 polymer ?
#
loop_
_entity_poly.entity_id
_entity_poly.type
_entity_poly.pdbx_seq_one_letter_code
_entity_poly.pdbx_strand_id
1 'polypeptide(L)'
;MKQNLSEPILPSITEFEAMALETFEEWTHRVERKIREREELRNPLFHLKKRIANILKDSKLKEEIREIRVLHEIENHKRFTAHSR
;
A
#
# COMPACT_ATOMS: atom_id res chain seq x y z
N MET A 1 5.75 7.00 -12.34
CA MET A 1 7.03 6.30 -12.14
C MET A 1 6.73 4.82 -12.00
N LYS A 2 7.31 3.96 -12.84
CA LYS A 2 7.17 2.51 -12.71
C LYS A 2 7.87 2.09 -11.41
N GLN A 3 7.14 1.63 -10.40
CA GLN A 3 7.78 1.09 -9.20
C GLN A 3 8.37 -0.27 -9.54
N ASN A 4 9.69 -0.33 -9.75
CA ASN A 4 10.39 -1.61 -9.82
C ASN A 4 10.34 -2.26 -8.42
N LEU A 5 9.60 -3.36 -8.30
CA LEU A 5 9.62 -4.25 -7.13
C LEU A 5 11.04 -4.81 -6.86
N SER A 6 11.94 -4.70 -7.83
CA SER A 6 13.30 -5.21 -7.87
C SER A 6 14.34 -4.35 -7.13
N GLU A 7 14.09 -3.06 -6.89
CA GLU A 7 15.07 -2.23 -6.19
C GLU A 7 15.12 -2.59 -4.69
N PRO A 8 16.29 -2.73 -4.06
CA PRO A 8 16.35 -2.87 -2.61
C PRO A 8 15.85 -1.59 -1.93
N ILE A 9 14.96 -1.75 -0.95
CA ILE A 9 14.43 -0.63 -0.15
C ILE A 9 15.07 -0.59 1.24
N LEU A 10 15.68 -1.69 1.65
CA LEU A 10 16.39 -1.81 2.91
C LEU A 10 17.87 -1.55 2.64
N PRO A 11 18.55 -0.77 3.51
CA PRO A 11 19.99 -0.63 3.45
C PRO A 11 20.66 -1.96 3.83
N SER A 12 21.94 -2.09 3.49
CA SER A 12 22.81 -3.09 4.10
C SER A 12 23.03 -2.79 5.58
N ILE A 13 23.52 -3.77 6.34
CA ILE A 13 23.80 -3.57 7.77
C ILE A 13 24.85 -2.48 7.99
N THR A 14 25.89 -2.42 7.16
CA THR A 14 26.94 -1.40 7.24
C THR A 14 26.42 0.01 6.96
N GLU A 15 25.53 0.16 5.96
CA GLU A 15 24.88 1.45 5.67
C GLU A 15 23.93 1.87 6.80
N PHE A 16 23.24 0.90 7.41
CA PHE A 16 22.33 1.16 8.52
C PHE A 16 23.08 1.62 9.78
N GLU A 17 24.17 0.95 10.13
CA GLU A 17 25.01 1.31 11.29
C GLU A 17 25.73 2.65 11.10
N ALA A 18 26.07 3.01 9.86
CA ALA A 18 26.68 4.30 9.53
C ALA A 18 25.66 5.44 9.35
N MET A 19 24.35 5.16 9.45
CA MET A 19 23.30 6.13 9.20
C MET A 19 23.21 7.16 10.34
N ALA A 20 23.32 8.44 9.99
CA ALA A 20 23.09 9.52 10.94
C ALA A 20 21.63 9.55 11.40
N LEU A 21 21.38 10.02 12.62
CA LEU A 21 20.04 10.01 13.21
C LEU A 21 19.03 10.82 12.39
N GLU A 22 19.44 11.95 11.82
CA GLU A 22 18.58 12.77 10.96
C GLU A 22 18.21 12.02 9.66
N THR A 23 19.18 11.29 9.09
CA THR A 23 18.94 10.45 7.90
C THR A 23 18.07 9.24 8.21
N PHE A 24 18.17 8.70 9.43
CA PHE A 24 17.34 7.60 9.90
C PHE A 24 15.87 7.99 9.97
N GLU A 25 15.54 9.17 10.51
CA GLU A 25 14.15 9.65 10.54
C GLU A 25 13.54 9.75 9.14
N GLU A 26 14.25 10.37 8.19
CA GLU A 26 13.79 10.46 6.79
C GLU A 26 13.66 9.08 6.13
N TRP A 27 14.62 8.19 6.41
CA TRP A 27 14.60 6.81 5.91
C TRP A 27 13.38 6.04 6.42
N THR A 28 13.03 6.14 7.72
CA THR A 28 11.88 5.42 8.29
C THR A 28 10.57 5.80 7.60
N HIS A 29 10.32 7.10 7.40
CA HIS A 29 9.12 7.57 6.68
C HIS A 29 9.08 7.07 5.23
N ARG A 30 10.22 7.13 4.53
CA ARG A 30 10.31 6.69 3.13
C ARG A 30 10.12 5.18 3.00
N VAL A 31 10.74 4.40 3.88
CA VAL A 31 10.72 2.94 3.82
C VAL A 31 9.35 2.39 4.20
N GLU A 32 8.67 2.99 5.19
CA GLU A 32 7.31 2.58 5.57
C GLU A 32 6.35 2.66 4.37
N ARG A 33 6.32 3.81 3.69
CA ARG A 33 5.46 4.00 2.52
C ARG A 33 5.77 2.97 1.44
N LYS A 34 7.05 2.77 1.11
CA LYS A 34 7.46 1.80 0.09
C LYS A 34 7.12 0.35 0.49
N ILE A 35 7.28 -0.02 1.76
CA ILE A 35 6.93 -1.35 2.25
C ILE A 35 5.44 -1.61 2.07
N ARG A 36 4.59 -0.66 2.50
CA ARG A 36 3.13 -0.77 2.36
C ARG A 36 2.73 -0.89 0.89
N GLU A 37 3.28 -0.05 0.01
CA GLU A 37 3.02 -0.12 -1.44
C GLU A 37 3.42 -1.49 -2.01
N ARG A 38 4.58 -2.03 -1.62
CA ARG A 38 5.01 -3.37 -2.06
C ARG A 38 4.18 -4.50 -1.50
N GLU A 39 3.74 -4.40 -0.26
CA GLU A 39 2.82 -5.37 0.34
C GLU A 39 1.52 -5.44 -0.47
N GLU A 40 0.95 -4.26 -0.77
CA GLU A 40 -0.24 -4.17 -1.62
C GLU A 40 -0.01 -4.71 -3.03
N LEU A 41 1.16 -4.46 -3.64
CA LEU A 41 1.51 -5.00 -4.96
C LEU A 41 1.76 -6.51 -4.97
N ARG A 42 2.27 -7.09 -3.87
CA ARG A 42 2.52 -8.53 -3.77
C ARG A 42 1.23 -9.33 -3.75
N ASN A 43 0.18 -8.81 -3.10
CA ASN A 43 -1.13 -9.47 -3.09
C ASN A 43 -2.30 -8.48 -3.23
N PRO A 44 -2.47 -7.86 -4.41
CA PRO A 44 -3.44 -6.77 -4.60
C PRO A 44 -4.88 -7.17 -4.28
N LEU A 45 -5.25 -8.41 -4.61
CA LEU A 45 -6.60 -8.93 -4.39
C LEU A 45 -6.89 -9.20 -2.92
N PHE A 46 -5.90 -9.66 -2.14
CA PHE A 46 -6.05 -9.81 -0.69
C PHE A 46 -6.34 -8.46 -0.01
N HIS A 47 -5.59 -7.42 -0.37
CA HIS A 47 -5.81 -6.08 0.18
C HIS A 47 -7.16 -5.49 -0.25
N LEU A 48 -7.55 -5.66 -1.52
CA LEU A 48 -8.89 -5.27 -1.98
C LEU A 48 -9.99 -5.98 -1.19
N LYS A 49 -9.89 -7.31 -1.02
CA LYS A 49 -10.85 -8.10 -0.23
C LYS A 49 -10.95 -7.58 1.20
N LYS A 50 -9.83 -7.23 1.83
CA LYS A 50 -9.80 -6.67 3.20
C LYS A 50 -10.48 -5.31 3.28
N ARG A 51 -10.24 -4.40 2.32
CA ARG A 51 -10.90 -3.08 2.27
C ARG A 51 -12.41 -3.21 2.07
N ILE A 52 -12.85 -4.06 1.14
CA ILE A 52 -14.28 -4.37 0.94
C ILE A 52 -14.90 -4.96 2.21
N ALA A 53 -14.24 -5.93 2.85
CA ALA A 53 -14.75 -6.52 4.09
C ALA A 53 -14.94 -5.48 5.21
N ASN A 54 -14.05 -4.49 5.32
CA ASN A 54 -14.21 -3.40 6.28
C ASN A 54 -15.42 -2.51 5.96
N ILE A 55 -15.67 -2.21 4.68
CA ILE A 55 -16.87 -1.46 4.25
C ILE A 55 -18.14 -2.24 4.61
N LEU A 56 -18.18 -3.55 4.33
CA LEU A 56 -19.34 -4.39 4.59
C LEU A 56 -19.62 -4.61 6.08
N LYS A 57 -18.58 -4.55 6.93
CA LYS A 57 -18.72 -4.64 8.39
C LYS A 57 -19.29 -3.36 9.02
N ASP A 58 -19.26 -2.23 8.31
CA ASP A 58 -19.78 -0.98 8.85
C ASP A 58 -21.31 -0.98 8.81
N SER A 59 -21.91 -1.32 9.96
CA SER A 59 -23.35 -1.37 10.15
C SER A 59 -24.03 0.01 10.12
N LYS A 60 -23.26 1.11 10.16
CA LYS A 60 -23.80 2.48 10.11
C LYS A 60 -24.05 2.95 8.68
N LEU A 61 -23.46 2.28 7.69
CA LEU A 61 -23.66 2.60 6.28
C LEU A 61 -24.95 1.95 5.78
N LYS A 62 -25.75 2.74 5.06
CA LYS A 62 -26.85 2.21 4.24
C LYS A 62 -26.29 1.45 3.04
N GLU A 63 -27.09 0.56 2.47
CA GLU A 63 -26.66 -0.33 1.40
C GLU A 63 -26.18 0.43 0.17
N GLU A 64 -26.89 1.50 -0.23
CA GLU A 64 -26.51 2.34 -1.36
C GLU A 64 -25.13 3.00 -1.18
N ILE A 65 -24.75 3.33 0.05
CA ILE A 65 -23.43 3.89 0.36
C ILE A 65 -22.35 2.81 0.32
N ARG A 66 -22.67 1.59 0.76
CA ARG A 66 -21.73 0.46 0.66
C ARG A 66 -21.43 0.13 -0.78
N GLU A 67 -22.45 0.06 -1.65
CA GLU A 67 -22.29 -0.20 -3.09
C GLU A 67 -21.34 0.82 -3.74
N ILE A 68 -21.57 2.12 -3.50
CA ILE A 68 -20.71 3.20 -4.03
C ILE A 68 -19.26 3.04 -3.56
N ARG A 69 -19.04 2.77 -2.26
CA ARG A 69 -17.70 2.62 -1.70
C ARG A 69 -16.99 1.36 -2.21
N VAL A 70 -17.71 0.24 -2.33
CA VAL A 70 -17.15 -1.00 -2.89
C VAL A 70 -16.77 -0.80 -4.35
N LEU A 71 -17.62 -0.15 -5.16
CA LEU A 71 -17.30 0.18 -6.55
C LEU A 71 -16.04 1.05 -6.63
N HIS A 72 -15.94 2.08 -5.78
CA HIS A 72 -14.78 2.95 -5.72
C HIS A 72 -13.49 2.18 -5.41
N GLU A 73 -13.51 1.25 -4.44
CA GLU A 73 -12.35 0.41 -4.12
C GLU A 73 -11.94 -0.51 -5.28
N ILE A 74 -12.91 -1.08 -5.99
CA ILE A 74 -12.67 -1.92 -7.18
C ILE A 74 -12.03 -1.08 -8.30
N GLU A 75 -12.54 0.11 -8.57
CA GLU A 75 -11.99 1.02 -9.58
C GLU A 75 -10.57 1.47 -9.23
N ASN A 76 -10.33 1.85 -7.96
CA ASN A 76 -9.01 2.21 -7.47
C ASN A 76 -8.02 1.06 -7.62
N HIS A 77 -8.43 -0.16 -7.28
CA HIS A 77 -7.61 -1.35 -7.47
C HIS A 77 -7.28 -1.61 -8.94
N LYS A 78 -8.26 -1.47 -9.85
CA LYS A 78 -8.02 -1.59 -11.31
C LYS A 78 -7.02 -0.55 -11.79
N ARG A 79 -7.13 0.71 -11.36
CA ARG A 79 -6.17 1.77 -11.71
C ARG A 79 -4.78 1.46 -11.18
N PHE A 80 -4.66 1.08 -9.91
CA PHE A 80 -3.39 0.73 -9.26
C PHE A 80 -2.67 -0.43 -9.96
N THR A 81 -3.39 -1.50 -10.28
CA THR A 81 -2.82 -2.69 -10.94
C THR A 81 -2.54 -2.47 -12.43
N ALA A 82 -3.31 -1.62 -13.12
CA ALA A 82 -3.04 -1.25 -14.51
C ALA A 82 -1.77 -0.39 -14.67
N HIS A 83 -1.48 0.50 -13.71
CA HIS A 83 -0.25 1.30 -13.71
C HIS A 83 1.00 0.52 -13.29
N SER A 84 0.82 -0.71 -12.80
CA SER A 84 1.88 -1.58 -12.29
C SER A 84 2.29 -2.69 -13.28
N ARG A 85 1.64 -2.79 -14.44
CA ARG A 85 2.01 -3.66 -15.57
C ARG A 85 2.78 -2.88 -16.62
#